data_AF-A0A518JQ00-F1
#
_entry.id   AF-A0A518JQ00-F1
#
_cell.length_a   1.000
_cell.length_b   1.000
_cell.length_c   1.000
_cell.angle_alpha   90.00
_cell.angle_beta   90.00
_cell.angle_gamma   90.00
#
_symmetry.space_group_name_H-M   'P 1'
#
loop_
_entity.id
_entity.type
_entity.pdbx_description
1 polymer ?
#
loop_
_entity_poly.entity_id
_entity_poly.type
_entity_poly.pdbx_seq_one_letter_code
_entity_poly.pdbx_strand_id
1 'polypeptide(L)'
;MPDASEPIDPYHKWLGIPKSQQPPTHYRLLGIEPFEGNPEVIDAAASRQVAYLHQLTSGPHRRLTQKLMNEIAQARRVLMDDASREKYDAQLRERSGEKPASPKPKNKIDFGTFPAIDFGEKTPRKSANAGSVAVVRGPTGEEPAAIAAQSESPPPRRGRSKKAWWQKNDWRIHLGISAITVVIFVVYLLFWGPGSNERFVPEGNFEQPKIQNFDDKFTD
;
A
#
# COMPACT_ATOMS: atom_id res chain seq x y z
N MET A 1 34.08 -12.25 -27.63
CA MET A 1 33.72 -13.04 -26.43
C MET A 1 33.46 -12.03 -25.32
N PRO A 2 32.21 -11.71 -24.96
CA PRO A 2 31.97 -10.85 -23.81
C PRO A 2 32.30 -11.62 -22.52
N ASP A 3 32.96 -10.89 -21.64
CA ASP A 3 33.87 -11.29 -20.58
C ASP A 3 33.14 -11.69 -19.27
N ALA A 4 33.89 -12.27 -18.36
CA ALA A 4 33.50 -12.90 -17.11
C ALA A 4 32.57 -12.08 -16.20
N SER A 5 31.46 -12.71 -15.80
CA SER A 5 30.70 -12.49 -14.56
C SER A 5 30.48 -11.03 -14.14
N GLU A 6 29.67 -10.27 -14.89
CA GLU A 6 29.12 -9.02 -14.33
C GLU A 6 28.30 -9.34 -13.06
N PRO A 7 28.49 -8.57 -11.96
CA PRO A 7 27.70 -8.73 -10.76
C PRO A 7 26.22 -8.51 -11.09
N ILE A 8 25.39 -9.49 -10.74
CA ILE A 8 23.94 -9.46 -11.00
C ILE A 8 23.34 -8.24 -10.30
N ASP A 9 22.70 -7.37 -11.07
CA ASP A 9 21.83 -6.31 -10.55
C ASP A 9 20.50 -6.94 -10.12
N PRO A 10 20.22 -7.05 -8.79
CA PRO A 10 19.04 -7.74 -8.30
C PRO A 10 17.75 -6.96 -8.59
N TYR A 11 17.81 -5.62 -8.67
CA TYR A 11 16.65 -4.79 -8.99
C TYR A 11 16.21 -4.99 -10.43
N HIS A 12 17.18 -5.00 -11.35
CA HIS A 12 16.88 -5.24 -12.76
C HIS A 12 16.44 -6.69 -13.01
N LYS A 13 17.15 -7.66 -12.44
CA LYS A 13 16.91 -9.09 -12.72
C LYS A 13 15.58 -9.59 -12.17
N TRP A 14 15.16 -9.14 -11.00
CA TRP A 14 14.00 -9.70 -10.30
C TRP A 14 12.82 -8.75 -10.19
N LEU A 15 13.07 -7.44 -10.08
CA LEU A 15 12.00 -6.43 -9.98
C LEU A 15 11.76 -5.69 -11.30
N GLY A 16 12.57 -5.94 -12.33
CA GLY A 16 12.46 -5.28 -13.64
C GLY A 16 12.77 -3.78 -13.61
N ILE A 17 13.56 -3.33 -12.63
CA ILE A 17 13.89 -1.91 -12.44
C ILE A 17 15.25 -1.62 -13.10
N PRO A 18 15.29 -0.93 -14.26
CA PRO A 18 16.53 -0.63 -14.95
C PRO A 18 17.40 0.36 -14.16
N LYS A 19 18.71 0.36 -14.42
CA LYS A 19 19.69 1.26 -13.75
C LYS A 19 19.34 2.74 -13.87
N SER A 20 18.67 3.15 -14.96
CA SER A 20 18.19 4.53 -15.15
C SER A 20 17.09 4.97 -14.19
N GLN A 21 16.41 4.00 -13.54
CA GLN A 21 15.34 4.24 -12.57
C GLN A 21 15.79 3.92 -11.13
N GLN A 22 17.10 3.76 -10.90
CA GLN A 22 17.67 3.52 -9.58
C GLN A 22 18.22 4.83 -8.99
N PRO A 23 18.03 5.09 -7.68
CA PRO A 23 17.41 4.22 -6.69
C PRO A 23 15.86 4.16 -6.83
N PRO A 24 15.25 2.98 -6.61
CA PRO A 24 13.81 2.83 -6.76
C PRO A 24 13.03 3.54 -5.65
N THR A 25 11.85 4.07 -6.00
CA THR A 25 10.87 4.53 -5.01
C THR A 25 10.23 3.35 -4.28
N HIS A 26 9.58 3.61 -3.15
CA HIS A 26 8.85 2.58 -2.40
C HIS A 26 7.73 1.95 -3.26
N TYR A 27 7.03 2.78 -4.03
CA TYR A 27 6.02 2.33 -5.01
C TYR A 27 6.63 1.42 -6.09
N ARG A 28 7.81 1.79 -6.60
CA ARG A 28 8.51 1.01 -7.63
C ARG A 28 9.01 -0.32 -7.11
N LEU A 29 9.49 -0.38 -5.86
CA LEU A 29 9.88 -1.64 -5.19
C LEU A 29 8.71 -2.61 -5.08
N LEU A 30 7.50 -2.11 -4.78
CA LEU A 30 6.28 -2.93 -4.69
C LEU A 30 5.72 -3.29 -6.08
N GLY A 31 6.06 -2.51 -7.10
CA GLY A 31 5.53 -2.66 -8.46
C GLY A 31 4.07 -2.20 -8.56
N ILE A 32 3.76 -1.07 -7.93
CA ILE A 32 2.44 -0.41 -7.94
C ILE A 32 2.57 1.03 -8.48
N GLU A 33 1.41 1.66 -8.70
CA GLU A 33 1.32 3.04 -9.17
C GLU A 33 1.89 4.01 -8.13
N PRO A 34 2.61 5.08 -8.53
CA PRO A 34 3.07 6.11 -7.60
C PRO A 34 1.91 6.75 -6.85
N PHE A 35 2.08 7.04 -5.56
CA PHE A 35 1.03 7.67 -4.74
C PHE A 35 -0.23 6.81 -4.52
N GLU A 36 -0.16 5.49 -4.74
CA GLU A 36 -1.24 4.57 -4.35
C GLU A 36 -1.52 4.69 -2.85
N GLY A 37 -2.79 4.90 -2.51
CA GLY A 37 -3.26 5.12 -1.14
C GLY A 37 -4.10 3.97 -0.59
N ASN A 38 -4.43 2.97 -1.40
CA ASN A 38 -5.23 1.84 -0.96
C ASN A 38 -4.36 0.83 -0.17
N PRO A 39 -4.60 0.64 1.15
CA PRO A 39 -3.80 -0.26 1.97
C PRO A 39 -3.88 -1.73 1.51
N GLU A 40 -5.02 -2.17 0.95
CA GLU A 40 -5.16 -3.54 0.44
C GLU A 40 -4.25 -3.80 -0.77
N VAL A 41 -4.12 -2.80 -1.66
CA VAL A 41 -3.25 -2.88 -2.84
C VAL A 41 -1.78 -2.91 -2.43
N ILE A 42 -1.40 -2.05 -1.50
CA ILE A 42 -0.03 -1.97 -0.95
C ILE A 42 0.36 -3.31 -0.30
N ASP A 43 -0.52 -3.85 0.54
CA ASP A 43 -0.26 -5.10 1.26
C ASP A 43 -0.16 -6.30 0.32
N ALA A 44 -1.09 -6.42 -0.63
CA ALA A 44 -1.09 -7.49 -1.62
C ALA A 44 0.16 -7.43 -2.52
N ALA A 45 0.58 -6.23 -2.94
CA ALA A 45 1.75 -6.05 -3.77
C ALA A 45 3.04 -6.42 -3.03
N ALA A 46 3.21 -5.95 -1.79
CA ALA A 46 4.36 -6.29 -0.97
C ALA A 46 4.45 -7.81 -0.72
N SER A 47 3.32 -8.44 -0.39
CA SER A 47 3.23 -9.89 -0.17
C SER A 47 3.61 -10.68 -1.42
N ARG A 48 3.14 -10.25 -2.61
CA ARG A 48 3.52 -10.85 -3.89
C ARG A 48 5.03 -10.79 -4.15
N GLN A 49 5.65 -9.62 -3.92
CA GLN A 49 7.08 -9.46 -4.14
C GLN A 49 7.91 -10.32 -3.18
N VAL A 50 7.56 -10.33 -1.89
CA VAL A 50 8.24 -11.17 -0.89
C VAL A 50 8.08 -12.66 -1.22
N ALA A 51 6.89 -13.11 -1.60
CA ALA A 51 6.65 -14.49 -2.01
C ALA A 51 7.50 -14.91 -3.22
N TYR A 52 7.60 -14.05 -4.23
CA TYR A 52 8.46 -14.30 -5.39
C TYR A 52 9.94 -14.40 -4.98
N LEU A 53 10.42 -13.46 -4.16
CA LEU A 53 11.78 -13.48 -3.67
C LEU A 53 12.06 -14.73 -2.81
N HIS A 54 11.10 -15.22 -2.01
CA HIS A 54 11.30 -16.44 -1.21
C HIS A 54 11.64 -17.67 -2.04
N GLN A 55 11.11 -17.77 -3.25
CA GLN A 55 11.42 -18.85 -4.19
C GLN A 55 12.89 -18.80 -4.66
N LEU A 56 13.52 -17.63 -4.60
CA LEU A 56 14.89 -17.37 -5.05
C LEU A 56 15.93 -17.44 -3.92
N THR A 57 15.49 -17.55 -2.66
CA THR A 57 16.36 -17.57 -1.46
C THR A 57 17.18 -18.87 -1.35
N SER A 58 16.73 -19.94 -2.01
CA SER A 58 17.42 -21.22 -2.10
C SER A 58 18.45 -21.19 -3.23
N GLY A 59 19.57 -20.49 -3.04
CA GLY A 59 20.61 -20.41 -4.06
C GLY A 59 21.78 -19.47 -3.72
N PRO A 60 22.71 -19.25 -4.66
CA PRO A 60 23.89 -18.41 -4.47
C PRO A 60 23.55 -16.93 -4.19
N HIS A 61 22.32 -16.50 -4.46
CA HIS A 61 21.90 -15.11 -4.30
C HIS A 61 21.12 -14.83 -3.01
N ARG A 62 21.10 -15.77 -2.04
CA ARG A 62 20.38 -15.63 -0.76
C ARG A 62 20.55 -14.28 -0.08
N ARG A 63 21.79 -13.76 -0.04
CA ARG A 63 22.10 -12.46 0.59
C ARG A 63 21.42 -11.29 -0.13
N LEU A 64 21.41 -11.30 -1.48
CA LEU A 64 20.77 -10.26 -2.29
C LEU A 64 19.25 -10.30 -2.14
N THR A 65 18.68 -11.51 -2.19
CA THR A 65 17.25 -11.73 -2.01
C THR A 65 16.77 -11.26 -0.64
N GLN A 66 17.50 -11.60 0.44
CA GLN A 66 17.17 -11.16 1.79
C GLN A 66 17.22 -9.63 1.94
N LYS A 67 18.22 -8.99 1.30
CA LYS A 67 18.32 -7.52 1.29
C LYS A 67 17.08 -6.90 0.64
N LEU A 68 16.66 -7.38 -0.52
CA LEU A 68 15.46 -6.88 -1.20
C LEU A 68 14.18 -7.12 -0.38
N MET A 69 14.04 -8.28 0.27
CA MET A 69 12.90 -8.54 1.15
C MET A 69 12.82 -7.53 2.30
N ASN A 70 13.97 -7.17 2.89
CA ASN A 70 14.02 -6.17 3.95
C ASN A 70 13.62 -4.79 3.43
N GLU A 71 14.06 -4.40 2.23
CA GLU A 71 13.68 -3.15 1.58
C GLU A 71 12.17 -3.12 1.27
N ILE A 72 11.59 -4.21 0.78
CA ILE A 72 10.14 -4.32 0.54
C ILE A 72 9.37 -4.23 1.85
N ALA A 73 9.85 -4.86 2.93
CA ALA A 73 9.22 -4.78 4.24
C ALA A 73 9.25 -3.35 4.81
N GLN A 74 10.34 -2.61 4.61
CA GLN A 74 10.44 -1.20 4.98
C GLN A 74 9.47 -0.35 4.14
N ALA A 75 9.44 -0.55 2.83
CA ALA A 75 8.54 0.17 1.93
C ALA A 75 7.07 -0.06 2.31
N ARG A 76 6.67 -1.31 2.58
CA ARG A 76 5.33 -1.65 3.06
C ARG A 76 5.00 -0.92 4.37
N ARG A 77 5.91 -0.92 5.35
CA ARG A 77 5.69 -0.24 6.64
C ARG A 77 5.44 1.27 6.44
N VAL A 78 6.24 1.93 5.62
CA VAL A 78 6.12 3.37 5.35
C VAL A 78 4.82 3.68 4.62
N LEU A 79 4.44 2.87 3.63
CA LEU A 79 3.25 3.12 2.80
C LEU A 79 1.93 2.72 3.48
N MET A 80 1.95 1.77 4.41
CA MET A 80 0.77 1.36 5.20
C MET A 80 0.42 2.35 6.31
N ASP A 81 1.37 3.16 6.78
CA ASP A 81 1.10 4.23 7.73
C ASP A 81 0.76 5.52 6.98
N ASP A 82 -0.48 6.00 7.12
CA ASP A 82 -0.97 7.16 6.37
C ASP A 82 -0.10 8.40 6.59
N ALA A 83 0.33 8.66 7.83
CA ALA A 83 1.17 9.82 8.16
C ALA A 83 2.57 9.72 7.56
N SER A 84 3.19 8.53 7.59
CA SER A 84 4.50 8.30 6.95
C SER A 84 4.41 8.34 5.43
N ARG A 85 3.35 7.79 4.85
CA ARG A 85 3.08 7.84 3.40
C ARG A 85 2.95 9.27 2.92
N GLU A 86 2.14 10.09 3.57
CA GLU A 86 1.95 11.50 3.19
C GLU A 86 3.26 12.30 3.23
N LYS A 87 4.08 12.11 4.27
CA LYS A 87 5.41 12.72 4.36
C LYS A 87 6.35 12.25 3.25
N TYR A 88 6.33 10.97 2.94
CA TYR A 88 7.12 10.39 1.86
C TYR A 88 6.68 10.94 0.49
N ASP A 89 5.37 11.04 0.27
CA ASP A 89 4.78 11.56 -0.96
C ASP A 89 5.09 13.04 -1.18
N ALA A 90 5.07 13.84 -0.11
CA ALA A 90 5.50 15.24 -0.16
C ALA A 90 6.96 15.36 -0.62
N GLN A 91 7.87 14.58 -0.01
CA GLN A 91 9.28 14.55 -0.42
C GLN A 91 9.47 14.09 -1.87
N LEU A 92 8.65 13.14 -2.33
CA LEU A 92 8.75 12.64 -3.70
C LEU A 92 8.31 13.71 -4.72
N ARG A 93 7.26 14.47 -4.43
CA ARG A 93 6.78 15.60 -5.25
C ARG A 93 7.78 16.74 -5.32
N GLU A 94 8.41 17.08 -4.20
CA GLU A 94 9.49 18.09 -4.16
C GLU A 94 10.66 17.69 -5.06
N ARG A 95 11.08 16.42 -5.03
CA ARG A 95 12.18 15.92 -5.87
C ARG A 95 11.85 15.86 -7.36
N SER A 96 10.59 15.59 -7.70
CA SER A 96 10.13 15.49 -9.09
C SER A 96 9.77 16.85 -9.71
N GLY A 97 9.79 17.93 -8.92
CA GLY A 97 9.31 19.25 -9.35
C GLY A 97 7.82 19.26 -9.71
N GLU A 98 7.11 18.19 -9.36
CA GLU A 98 5.74 17.95 -9.75
C GLU A 98 4.82 18.53 -8.67
N LYS A 99 4.39 19.77 -8.91
CA LYS A 99 3.38 20.48 -8.11
C LYS A 99 2.21 19.53 -7.80
N PRO A 100 1.68 19.50 -6.56
CA PRO A 100 0.74 18.46 -6.12
C PRO A 100 -0.45 18.37 -7.07
N ALA A 101 -0.51 17.26 -7.81
CA ALA A 101 -1.71 16.90 -8.56
C ALA A 101 -2.83 16.72 -7.55
N SER A 102 -3.82 17.60 -7.61
CA SER A 102 -5.05 17.52 -6.85
C SER A 102 -5.64 16.11 -6.92
N PRO A 103 -6.33 15.65 -5.85
CA PRO A 103 -6.99 14.34 -5.86
C PRO A 103 -7.88 14.25 -7.09
N LYS A 104 -7.55 13.30 -7.99
CA LYS A 104 -8.33 13.05 -9.21
C LYS A 104 -9.79 12.82 -8.79
N PRO A 105 -10.75 13.59 -9.33
CA PRO A 105 -12.15 13.40 -9.00
C PRO A 105 -12.54 11.98 -9.41
N LYS A 106 -13.15 11.26 -8.46
CA LYS A 106 -13.79 9.98 -8.69
C LYS A 106 -14.68 10.13 -9.93
N ASN A 107 -14.31 9.42 -10.99
CA ASN A 107 -15.00 9.44 -12.28
C ASN A 107 -16.50 9.18 -12.04
N LYS A 108 -17.32 10.24 -12.10
CA LYS A 108 -18.75 10.08 -12.34
C LYS A 108 -18.84 9.70 -13.80
N ILE A 109 -18.98 8.41 -14.06
CA ILE A 109 -19.36 7.97 -15.40
C ILE A 109 -20.82 8.39 -15.56
N ASP A 110 -21.04 9.58 -16.14
CA ASP A 110 -22.35 9.97 -16.64
C ASP A 110 -22.64 9.12 -17.88
N PHE A 111 -23.33 8.00 -17.68
CA PHE A 111 -23.90 7.17 -18.76
C PHE A 111 -25.10 7.86 -19.45
N GLY A 112 -25.10 9.19 -19.54
CA GLY A 112 -26.29 10.01 -19.81
C GLY A 112 -26.36 10.66 -21.19
N THR A 113 -25.46 10.37 -22.13
CA THR A 113 -25.55 10.92 -23.49
C THR A 113 -24.95 9.96 -24.51
N PHE A 114 -25.69 8.91 -24.83
CA PHE A 114 -25.55 8.27 -26.13
C PHE A 114 -26.44 9.05 -27.10
N PRO A 115 -25.93 9.56 -28.24
CA PRO A 115 -26.81 10.05 -29.29
C PRO A 115 -27.72 8.90 -29.71
N ALA A 116 -29.03 9.14 -29.77
CA ALA A 116 -30.00 8.19 -30.25
C ALA A 116 -29.60 7.79 -31.68
N ILE A 117 -29.06 6.58 -31.85
CA ILE A 117 -28.95 5.95 -33.15
C ILE A 117 -30.37 5.54 -33.51
N ASP A 118 -30.95 6.29 -34.44
CA ASP A 118 -32.25 6.02 -35.05
C ASP A 118 -32.15 4.71 -35.85
N PHE A 119 -32.50 3.60 -35.21
CA PHE A 119 -32.65 2.31 -35.89
C PHE A 119 -33.95 2.35 -36.70
N GLY A 120 -33.82 2.86 -37.92
CA GLY A 120 -34.88 2.93 -38.92
C GLY A 120 -35.67 1.63 -39.01
N GLU A 121 -36.97 1.79 -38.88
CA GLU A 121 -37.98 0.74 -38.91
C GLU A 121 -38.14 0.12 -40.31
N LYS A 122 -38.52 -1.18 -40.31
CA LYS A 122 -39.22 -1.97 -41.35
C LYS A 122 -38.38 -2.91 -42.23
N THR A 123 -38.55 -4.21 -42.01
CA THR A 123 -39.54 -5.04 -42.75
C THR A 123 -39.58 -6.49 -42.23
N PRO A 124 -40.76 -7.15 -42.20
CA PRO A 124 -40.89 -8.54 -41.77
C PRO A 124 -40.58 -9.48 -42.95
N ARG A 125 -39.57 -10.34 -42.82
CA ARG A 125 -39.29 -11.36 -43.85
C ARG A 125 -40.25 -12.53 -43.69
N LYS A 126 -41.14 -12.64 -44.68
CA LYS A 126 -42.15 -13.66 -44.91
C LYS A 126 -41.55 -15.08 -44.98
N SER A 127 -42.26 -15.98 -44.30
CA SER A 127 -42.27 -17.45 -44.36
C SER A 127 -41.86 -18.08 -45.71
N ALA A 128 -40.97 -19.08 -45.64
CA ALA A 128 -41.08 -20.37 -46.37
C ALA A 128 -39.90 -21.29 -46.01
N ASN A 129 -40.11 -22.36 -45.24
CA ASN A 129 -40.30 -23.72 -45.78
C ASN A 129 -40.15 -24.77 -44.67
N ALA A 130 -41.08 -25.71 -44.68
CA ALA A 130 -41.16 -26.86 -43.80
C ALA A 130 -40.17 -27.94 -44.21
N GLY A 131 -39.55 -28.58 -43.22
CA GLY A 131 -38.71 -29.75 -43.36
C GLY A 131 -38.73 -30.54 -42.06
N SER A 132 -39.71 -31.43 -41.97
CA SER A 132 -40.01 -32.35 -40.87
C SER A 132 -38.86 -33.29 -40.51
N VAL A 133 -38.56 -33.44 -39.21
CA VAL A 133 -38.08 -34.71 -38.66
C VAL A 133 -38.81 -35.01 -37.37
N ALA A 134 -39.34 -36.22 -37.32
CA ALA A 134 -40.35 -36.71 -36.41
C ALA A 134 -39.81 -37.03 -35.00
N VAL A 135 -40.68 -36.75 -34.05
CA VAL A 135 -40.65 -37.14 -32.65
C VAL A 135 -40.83 -38.65 -32.53
N VAL A 136 -39.87 -39.35 -31.92
CA VAL A 136 -40.08 -40.71 -31.38
C VAL A 136 -40.46 -40.58 -29.91
N ARG A 137 -41.72 -40.86 -29.62
CA ARG A 137 -42.22 -41.24 -28.28
C ARG A 137 -42.26 -42.76 -28.20
N GLY A 138 -41.75 -43.30 -27.11
CA GLY A 138 -42.01 -44.67 -26.64
C GLY A 138 -42.25 -44.65 -25.12
N PRO A 139 -43.10 -45.54 -24.58
CA PRO A 139 -44.03 -45.17 -23.51
C PRO A 139 -43.82 -45.93 -22.18
N THR A 140 -44.54 -45.48 -21.14
CA THR A 140 -45.09 -46.23 -19.98
C THR A 140 -44.21 -47.31 -19.33
N GLY A 141 -43.91 -47.30 -18.05
CA GLY A 141 -44.60 -46.73 -16.89
C GLY A 141 -44.40 -47.73 -15.76
N GLU A 142 -44.15 -47.25 -14.54
CA GLU A 142 -44.49 -47.90 -13.27
C GLU A 142 -43.97 -47.04 -12.12
N GLU A 143 -44.93 -46.43 -11.43
CA GLU A 143 -44.82 -45.98 -10.04
C GLU A 143 -44.82 -47.23 -9.14
N PRO A 144 -44.16 -47.21 -7.97
CA PRO A 144 -44.95 -46.88 -6.80
C PRO A 144 -44.24 -46.05 -5.72
N ALA A 145 -45.05 -45.20 -5.09
CA ALA A 145 -45.12 -44.97 -3.65
C ALA A 145 -43.95 -44.27 -2.93
N ALA A 146 -44.25 -43.03 -2.56
CA ALA A 146 -44.14 -42.49 -1.20
C ALA A 146 -42.74 -42.45 -0.53
N ILE A 147 -42.14 -41.25 -0.48
CA ILE A 147 -41.59 -40.68 0.76
C ILE A 147 -41.90 -39.18 0.78
N ALA A 148 -42.28 -38.75 1.97
CA ALA A 148 -42.79 -37.46 2.36
C ALA A 148 -41.84 -36.27 2.11
N ALA A 149 -42.48 -35.12 1.86
CA ALA A 149 -42.18 -33.81 2.42
C ALA A 149 -40.71 -33.39 2.57
N GLN A 150 -40.30 -32.43 1.73
CA GLN A 150 -39.59 -31.21 2.15
C GLN A 150 -39.58 -30.19 1.01
N SER A 151 -40.56 -29.28 1.04
CA SER A 151 -40.52 -28.02 0.32
C SER A 151 -39.65 -27.04 1.11
N GLU A 152 -38.36 -26.96 0.80
CA GLU A 152 -37.54 -25.82 1.20
C GLU A 152 -37.18 -24.99 -0.03
N SER A 153 -37.79 -23.82 -0.11
CA SER A 153 -37.50 -22.77 -1.07
C SER A 153 -36.01 -22.39 -1.04
N PRO A 154 -35.36 -22.11 -2.19
CA PRO A 154 -33.98 -21.63 -2.21
C PRO A 154 -33.90 -20.23 -1.58
N PRO A 155 -32.96 -19.95 -0.66
CA PRO A 155 -32.84 -18.63 -0.05
C PRO A 155 -32.31 -17.60 -1.06
N PRO A 156 -32.68 -16.31 -0.93
CA PRO A 156 -32.20 -15.27 -1.82
C PRO A 156 -30.68 -15.08 -1.66
N ARG A 157 -29.98 -14.94 -2.79
CA ARG A 157 -28.56 -14.55 -2.86
C ARG A 157 -28.36 -13.20 -2.18
N ARG A 158 -27.96 -13.22 -0.91
CA ARG A 158 -27.50 -12.04 -0.16
C ARG A 158 -26.23 -11.49 -0.79
N GLY A 159 -26.32 -10.28 -1.35
CA GLY A 159 -25.17 -9.50 -1.78
C GLY A 159 -24.21 -9.28 -0.60
N ARG A 160 -22.95 -9.67 -0.79
CA ARG A 160 -21.87 -9.42 0.17
C ARG A 160 -21.63 -7.90 0.25
N SER A 161 -22.22 -7.29 1.26
CA SER A 161 -22.04 -5.88 1.61
C SER A 161 -20.59 -5.63 2.03
N LYS A 162 -20.01 -4.59 1.43
CA LYS A 162 -18.73 -3.95 1.79
C LYS A 162 -18.84 -3.43 3.23
N LYS A 163 -18.23 -4.10 4.19
CA LYS A 163 -18.20 -3.64 5.59
C LYS A 163 -16.79 -3.75 6.16
N ALA A 164 -16.13 -2.59 6.11
CA ALA A 164 -15.17 -2.05 7.07
C ALA A 164 -14.56 -3.07 8.05
N TRP A 165 -13.50 -3.72 7.60
CA TRP A 165 -12.51 -4.38 8.46
C TRP A 165 -11.51 -3.33 8.99
N TRP A 166 -11.96 -2.27 9.66
CA TRP A 166 -11.07 -1.28 10.28
C TRP A 166 -11.63 -0.78 11.61
N GLN A 167 -12.24 -1.66 12.41
CA GLN A 167 -12.56 -1.38 13.82
C GLN A 167 -12.69 -2.70 14.60
N LYS A 168 -11.55 -3.34 14.91
CA LYS A 168 -11.34 -4.15 16.12
C LYS A 168 -9.89 -4.64 16.14
N ASN A 169 -9.00 -3.83 16.72
CA ASN A 169 -7.73 -4.36 17.20
C ASN A 169 -7.80 -4.42 18.74
N ASP A 170 -7.72 -5.66 19.21
CA ASP A 170 -7.77 -6.12 20.59
C ASP A 170 -6.72 -5.46 21.50
N TRP A 171 -7.21 -4.89 22.60
CA TRP A 171 -6.56 -4.56 23.88
C TRP A 171 -5.63 -5.63 24.52
N ARG A 172 -5.34 -6.76 23.85
CA ARG A 172 -4.58 -7.89 24.39
C ARG A 172 -3.06 -7.85 24.10
N ILE A 173 -2.56 -6.85 23.38
CA ILE A 173 -1.12 -6.67 23.10
C ILE A 173 -0.41 -5.88 24.24
N HIS A 174 -1.15 -5.25 25.16
CA HIS A 174 -0.56 -4.41 26.20
C HIS A 174 0.22 -5.17 27.31
N LEU A 175 0.14 -6.49 27.42
CA LEU A 175 0.91 -7.22 28.44
C LEU A 175 2.39 -7.48 28.06
N GLY A 176 2.76 -7.45 26.78
CA GLY A 176 4.15 -7.67 26.34
C GLY A 176 4.98 -6.39 26.17
N ILE A 177 4.32 -5.25 25.98
CA ILE A 177 4.98 -3.97 25.65
C ILE A 177 5.52 -3.26 26.91
N SER A 178 4.91 -3.47 28.08
CA SER A 178 5.30 -2.78 29.33
C SER A 178 6.74 -3.10 29.76
N ALA A 179 7.17 -4.37 29.64
CA ALA A 179 8.53 -4.78 30.00
C ALA A 179 9.59 -4.18 29.06
N ILE A 180 9.29 -4.10 27.76
CA ILE A 180 10.20 -3.55 26.74
C ILE A 180 10.32 -2.02 26.92
N THR A 181 9.22 -1.34 27.25
CA THR A 181 9.26 0.10 27.54
C THR A 181 10.04 0.43 28.80
N VAL A 182 9.97 -0.40 29.85
CA VAL A 182 10.76 -0.19 31.08
C VAL A 182 12.24 -0.41 30.83
N VAL A 183 12.62 -1.44 30.06
CA VAL A 183 14.04 -1.68 29.73
C VAL A 183 14.62 -0.56 28.86
N ILE A 184 13.87 -0.09 27.86
CA ILE A 184 14.30 1.03 27.02
C ILE A 184 14.40 2.33 27.85
N PHE A 185 13.47 2.57 28.78
CA PHE A 185 13.51 3.74 29.67
C PHE A 185 14.70 3.69 30.66
N VAL A 186 15.03 2.52 31.21
CA VAL A 186 16.20 2.34 32.08
C VAL A 186 17.51 2.53 31.30
N VAL A 187 17.62 1.99 30.08
CA VAL A 187 18.79 2.23 29.22
C VAL A 187 18.90 3.70 28.82
N TYR A 188 17.77 4.37 28.54
CA TYR A 188 17.74 5.81 28.25
C TYR A 188 18.17 6.65 29.46
N LEU A 189 17.78 6.30 30.68
CA LEU A 189 18.24 6.98 31.88
C LEU A 189 19.73 6.76 32.16
N LEU A 190 20.27 5.58 31.84
CA LEU A 190 21.69 5.26 32.03
C LEU A 190 22.60 5.92 30.98
N PHE A 191 22.13 6.15 29.76
CA PHE A 191 22.94 6.73 28.67
C PHE A 191 22.61 8.20 28.36
N TRP A 192 21.44 8.70 28.79
CA TRP A 192 20.90 10.01 28.39
C TRP A 192 19.94 10.62 29.42
N GLY A 193 20.14 10.36 30.72
CA GLY A 193 19.35 10.96 31.81
C GLY A 193 19.75 12.42 32.11
N PRO A 194 18.82 13.27 32.60
CA PRO A 194 19.03 14.70 32.82
C PRO A 194 19.89 14.95 34.07
N GLY A 195 21.22 14.92 33.87
CA GLY A 195 22.22 15.26 34.89
C GLY A 195 23.41 16.06 34.34
N SER A 196 23.45 16.36 33.05
CA SER A 196 24.59 17.05 32.39
C SER A 196 24.42 18.56 32.27
N ASN A 197 23.65 19.18 33.16
CA ASN A 197 23.47 20.64 33.19
C ASN A 197 24.26 21.24 34.35
N GLU A 198 25.43 20.68 34.66
CA GLU A 198 26.41 21.42 35.44
C GLU A 198 27.03 22.47 34.53
N ARG A 199 26.77 23.72 34.91
CA ARG A 199 27.24 24.92 34.26
C ARG A 199 28.76 24.90 34.19
N PHE A 200 29.29 24.62 33.01
CA PHE A 200 30.66 24.95 32.68
C PHE A 200 30.77 26.48 32.66
N VAL A 201 31.15 27.05 33.81
CA VAL A 201 31.61 28.44 33.93
C VAL A 201 33.10 28.40 33.60
N PRO A 202 33.55 28.88 32.43
CA PRO A 202 34.97 29.05 32.20
C PRO A 202 35.46 30.19 33.11
N GLU A 203 36.25 29.87 34.14
CA GLU A 203 37.11 30.84 34.80
C GLU A 203 38.17 31.33 33.80
N GLY A 204 37.78 32.33 33.01
CA GLY A 204 38.59 32.88 31.95
C GLY A 204 38.34 34.38 31.84
N ASN A 205 38.87 35.12 32.82
CA ASN A 205 39.37 36.49 32.72
C ASN A 205 38.73 37.41 31.64
N PHE A 206 37.41 37.57 31.68
CA PHE A 206 36.72 38.56 30.86
C PHE A 206 36.68 39.88 31.62
N GLU A 207 37.68 40.74 31.38
CA GLU A 207 37.60 42.14 31.77
C GLU A 207 36.33 42.74 31.16
N GLN A 208 35.39 43.18 32.01
CA GLN A 208 34.22 43.90 31.54
C GLN A 208 34.66 45.30 31.09
N PRO A 209 34.37 45.74 29.85
CA PRO A 209 34.53 47.14 29.51
C PRO A 209 33.57 47.95 30.37
N LYS A 210 34.12 48.84 31.19
CA LYS A 210 33.40 49.80 32.03
C LYS A 210 32.48 50.63 31.13
N ILE A 211 31.20 50.26 31.08
CA ILE A 211 30.15 51.05 30.44
C ILE A 211 30.12 52.39 31.18
N GLN A 212 30.68 53.41 30.53
CA GLN A 212 30.73 54.76 31.02
C GLN A 212 29.32 55.34 30.81
N ASN A 213 28.53 55.40 31.89
CA ASN A 213 27.19 55.99 31.87
C ASN A 213 27.29 57.42 31.33
N PHE A 214 26.63 57.66 30.21
CA PHE A 214 26.60 58.91 29.47
C PHE A 214 25.42 59.77 29.96
N ASP A 215 25.31 60.00 31.27
CA ASP A 215 24.16 60.73 31.84
C ASP A 215 24.54 61.87 32.82
N ASP A 216 25.82 62.25 32.93
CA ASP A 216 26.26 63.39 33.77
C ASP A 216 26.74 64.60 32.94
N LYS A 217 26.13 64.84 31.78
CA LYS A 217 26.45 66.01 30.94
C LYS A 217 25.25 66.88 30.60
N PHE A 218 24.35 67.13 31.56
CA PHE A 218 23.40 68.24 31.48
C PHE A 218 22.88 68.62 32.87
N THR A 219 23.63 69.45 33.61
CA THR A 219 23.10 70.46 34.54
C THR A 219 24.22 71.45 34.88
N ASP A 220 24.01 72.70 34.44
CA ASP A 220 24.60 74.01 34.80
C ASP A 220 25.98 74.07 35.49
#